data_AF-A0A924FE28-F1
#
_entry.id   AF-A0A924FE28-F1
#
_cell.length_a   1.000
_cell.length_b   1.000
_cell.length_c   1.000
_cell.angle_alpha   90.00
_cell.angle_beta   90.00
_cell.angle_gamma   90.00
#
_symmetry.space_group_name_H-M   'P 1'
#
loop_
_entity.id
_entity.type
_entity.pdbx_description
1 polymer ?
#
loop_
_entity_poly.entity_id
_entity_poly.type
_entity_poly.pdbx_seq_one_letter_code
_entity_poly.pdbx_strand_id
1 'polypeptide(L)'
;MRTLAAKLGHLRKKIEEERGEFTLFTFVLPEDTIAWDLLVAAKWIDDDRTVALRYLVEEVQKVVTKEELLAISGILLLDSNELYSPGAIGSETGWEENNIEFYGRHVPKVYVFKAPIEDFQIAASR
;
A
#
# COMPACT_ATOMS: atom_id res chain seq x y z
N MET A 1 14.22 3.63 -5.21
CA MET A 1 12.96 3.06 -4.71
C MET A 1 12.58 3.53 -3.31
N ARG A 2 13.47 3.44 -2.31
CA ARG A 2 13.20 3.93 -0.94
C ARG A 2 12.66 5.37 -0.85
N THR A 3 13.17 6.29 -1.68
CA THR A 3 12.67 7.68 -1.75
C THR A 3 11.21 7.75 -2.24
N LEU A 4 10.86 6.96 -3.26
CA LEU A 4 9.48 6.88 -3.77
C LEU A 4 8.55 6.28 -2.71
N ALA A 5 8.96 5.21 -2.05
CA ALA A 5 8.23 4.62 -0.93
C ALA A 5 7.97 5.65 0.19
N ALA A 6 8.99 6.44 0.58
CA ALA A 6 8.81 7.49 1.59
C ALA A 6 7.78 8.55 1.18
N LYS A 7 7.77 8.98 -0.10
CA LYS A 7 6.75 9.90 -0.63
C LYS A 7 5.33 9.31 -0.51
N LEU A 8 5.18 8.04 -0.86
CA LEU A 8 3.90 7.33 -0.77
C LEU A 8 3.44 7.17 0.68
N GLY A 9 4.35 6.93 1.62
CA GLY A 9 4.04 6.89 3.05
C GLY A 9 3.52 8.23 3.59
N HIS A 10 4.15 9.35 3.20
CA HIS A 10 3.64 10.68 3.54
C HIS A 10 2.29 10.97 2.89
N LEU A 11 2.11 10.55 1.62
CA LEU A 11 0.85 10.69 0.92
C LEU A 11 -0.28 9.92 1.62
N ARG A 12 -0.02 8.69 2.09
CA ARG A 12 -1.00 7.89 2.86
C ARG A 12 -1.59 8.71 4.00
N LYS A 13 -0.74 9.29 4.85
CA LYS A 13 -1.16 10.06 6.04
C LYS A 13 -2.06 11.23 5.67
N LYS A 14 -1.68 11.98 4.63
CA LYS A 14 -2.51 13.08 4.10
C LYS A 14 -3.89 12.57 3.66
N ILE A 15 -3.93 11.46 2.92
CA ILE A 15 -5.21 10.89 2.46
C ILE A 15 -6.05 10.38 3.64
N GLU A 16 -5.43 9.78 4.67
CA GLU A 16 -6.14 9.32 5.87
C GLU A 16 -6.83 10.47 6.61
N GLU A 17 -6.18 11.63 6.68
CA GLU A 17 -6.75 12.85 7.27
C GLU A 17 -7.94 13.39 6.46
N GLU A 18 -7.96 13.20 5.13
CA GLU A 18 -8.99 13.72 4.23
C GLU A 18 -10.17 12.75 4.01
N ARG A 19 -9.91 11.44 3.96
CA ARG A 19 -10.87 10.41 3.51
C ARG A 19 -11.16 9.33 4.56
N GLY A 20 -10.33 9.22 5.59
CA GLY A 20 -10.38 8.17 6.59
C GLY A 20 -9.31 7.09 6.40
N GLU A 21 -9.12 6.29 7.45
CA GLU A 21 -8.03 5.31 7.55
C GLU A 21 -8.04 4.26 6.44
N PHE A 22 -6.83 3.85 6.03
CA PHE A 22 -6.66 2.63 5.24
C PHE A 22 -6.68 1.38 6.14
N THR A 23 -7.27 0.31 5.63
CA THR A 23 -7.06 -1.05 6.14
C THR A 23 -5.71 -1.58 5.67
N LEU A 24 -5.35 -1.29 4.41
CA LEU A 24 -4.09 -1.68 3.79
C LEU A 24 -3.51 -0.53 2.97
N PHE A 25 -2.21 -0.30 3.10
CA PHE A 25 -1.45 0.58 2.21
C PHE A 25 -0.01 0.05 2.09
N THR A 26 0.29 -0.55 0.93
CA THR A 26 1.59 -1.21 0.66
C THR A 26 2.06 -0.95 -0.75
N PHE A 27 3.38 -0.93 -0.94
CA PHE A 27 4.03 -0.78 -2.23
C PHE A 27 4.88 -2.00 -2.51
N VAL A 28 4.42 -2.83 -3.42
CA VAL A 28 4.83 -4.22 -3.62
C VAL A 28 5.61 -4.34 -4.92
N LEU A 29 6.70 -5.10 -4.91
CA LEU A 29 7.36 -5.58 -6.12
C LEU A 29 6.89 -7.02 -6.37
N PRO A 30 6.03 -7.27 -7.38
CA PRO A 30 5.66 -8.62 -7.74
C PRO A 30 6.86 -9.45 -8.21
N GLU A 31 6.72 -10.77 -8.18
CA GLU A 31 7.68 -11.68 -8.78
C GLU A 31 7.83 -11.42 -10.30
N ASP A 32 9.03 -11.61 -10.83
CA ASP A 32 9.36 -11.50 -12.26
C ASP A 32 9.10 -10.14 -12.93
N THR A 33 9.03 -9.05 -12.16
CA THR A 33 8.90 -7.68 -12.69
C THR A 33 9.85 -6.70 -12.00
N ILE A 34 10.06 -5.55 -12.64
CA ILE A 34 10.80 -4.40 -12.08
C ILE A 34 9.87 -3.25 -11.67
N ALA A 35 8.60 -3.31 -12.09
CA ALA A 35 7.59 -2.32 -11.81
C ALA A 35 6.83 -2.69 -10.54
N TRP A 36 6.52 -1.68 -9.74
CA TRP A 36 5.92 -1.82 -8.43
C TRP A 36 4.43 -1.52 -8.48
N ASP A 37 3.66 -2.23 -7.67
CA ASP A 37 2.23 -2.04 -7.52
C ASP A 37 1.92 -1.38 -6.18
N LEU A 38 1.01 -0.41 -6.18
CA LEU A 38 0.47 0.17 -4.95
C LEU A 38 -0.82 -0.55 -4.60
N LEU A 39 -0.82 -1.34 -3.54
CA LEU A 39 -1.98 -2.09 -3.06
C LEU A 39 -2.62 -1.33 -1.90
N VAL A 40 -3.90 -1.01 -2.03
CA VAL A 40 -4.65 -0.23 -1.04
C VAL A 40 -6.02 -0.82 -0.76
N ALA A 41 -6.48 -0.68 0.47
CA ALA A 41 -7.83 -1.02 0.90
C ALA A 41 -8.30 -0.06 1.97
N ALA A 42 -9.55 0.38 1.90
CA ALA A 42 -10.20 1.22 2.90
C ALA A 42 -11.71 1.17 2.71
N LYS A 43 -12.49 1.40 3.76
CA LYS A 43 -13.95 1.41 3.67
C LYS A 43 -14.48 2.40 2.64
N TRP A 44 -13.91 3.61 2.61
CA TRP A 44 -14.30 4.65 1.65
C TRP A 44 -13.94 4.31 0.20
N ILE A 45 -12.99 3.37 -0.02
CA ILE A 45 -12.68 2.85 -1.35
C ILE A 45 -13.79 1.90 -1.81
N ASP A 46 -14.31 1.07 -0.90
CA ASP A 46 -15.36 0.10 -1.23
C ASP A 46 -16.72 0.77 -1.49
N ASP A 47 -16.98 1.92 -0.86
CA ASP A 47 -18.20 2.71 -1.07
C ASP A 47 -18.34 3.18 -2.53
N ASP A 48 -17.24 3.62 -3.18
CA ASP A 48 -17.19 3.93 -4.62
C ASP A 48 -15.77 3.75 -5.19
N ARG A 49 -15.48 2.54 -5.68
CA ARG A 49 -14.17 2.16 -6.21
C ARG A 49 -13.71 3.00 -7.41
N THR A 50 -14.64 3.47 -8.24
CA THR A 50 -14.28 4.24 -9.44
C THR A 50 -13.85 5.66 -9.07
N VAL A 51 -14.60 6.31 -8.18
CA VAL A 51 -14.26 7.63 -7.66
C VAL A 51 -12.97 7.56 -6.84
N ALA A 52 -12.84 6.53 -6.00
CA ALA A 52 -11.65 6.30 -5.18
C ALA A 52 -10.39 6.09 -6.02
N LEU A 53 -10.45 5.24 -7.07
CA LEU A 53 -9.30 5.01 -7.95
C LEU A 53 -8.86 6.30 -8.64
N ARG A 54 -9.80 7.07 -9.19
CA ARG A 54 -9.48 8.35 -9.85
C ARG A 54 -8.80 9.31 -8.87
N TYR A 55 -9.36 9.44 -7.67
CA TYR A 55 -8.78 10.26 -6.61
C TYR A 55 -7.35 9.82 -6.24
N LEU A 56 -7.13 8.52 -6.02
CA LEU A 56 -5.83 7.95 -5.69
C LEU A 56 -4.80 8.20 -6.80
N VAL A 57 -5.18 8.03 -8.06
CA VAL A 57 -4.31 8.32 -9.21
C VAL A 57 -3.91 9.79 -9.22
N GLU A 58 -4.87 10.71 -9.06
CA GLU A 58 -4.59 12.15 -9.01
C GLU A 58 -3.65 12.51 -7.85
N GLU A 59 -3.86 11.94 -6.66
CA GLU A 59 -3.03 12.19 -5.49
C GLU A 59 -1.62 11.62 -5.63
N VAL A 60 -1.47 10.41 -6.16
CA VAL A 60 -0.14 9.82 -6.43
C VAL A 60 0.61 10.66 -7.46
N GLN A 61 -0.05 11.07 -8.56
CA GLN A 61 0.57 11.89 -9.61
C GLN A 61 1.02 13.27 -9.12
N LYS A 62 0.44 13.81 -8.05
CA LYS A 62 0.87 15.09 -7.45
C LYS A 62 2.21 15.00 -6.72
N VAL A 63 2.59 13.81 -6.24
CA VAL A 63 3.78 13.64 -5.38
C VAL A 63 4.94 12.92 -6.07
N VAL A 64 4.66 12.17 -7.15
CA VAL A 64 5.69 11.43 -7.91
C VAL A 64 6.14 12.22 -9.13
N THR A 65 7.41 12.08 -9.52
CA THR A 65 7.89 12.62 -10.81
C THR A 65 7.45 11.72 -11.97
N LYS A 66 7.62 12.20 -13.21
CA LYS A 66 7.32 11.40 -14.41
C LYS A 66 8.17 10.13 -14.46
N GLU A 67 9.43 10.21 -14.08
CA GLU A 67 10.37 9.08 -14.04
C GLU A 67 9.98 8.08 -12.95
N GLU A 68 9.54 8.56 -11.79
CA GLU A 68 9.05 7.72 -10.70
C GLU A 68 7.73 7.03 -11.07
N LEU A 69 6.87 7.71 -11.82
CA LEU A 69 5.60 7.14 -12.29
C LEU A 69 5.83 5.92 -13.21
N LEU A 70 6.92 5.91 -14.00
CA LEU A 70 7.29 4.75 -14.83
C LEU A 70 7.66 3.51 -14.01
N ALA A 71 8.00 3.68 -12.72
CA ALA A 71 8.27 2.57 -11.82
C ALA A 71 7.01 2.00 -11.17
N ILE A 72 5.84 2.62 -11.36
CA ILE A 72 4.56 2.19 -10.82
C ILE A 72 3.76 1.52 -11.94
N SER A 73 3.48 0.23 -11.80
CA SER A 73 2.68 -0.56 -12.74
C SER A 73 1.19 -0.25 -12.58
N GLY A 74 0.70 -0.16 -11.34
CA GLY A 74 -0.69 0.21 -11.09
C GLY A 74 -1.01 0.50 -9.63
N ILE A 75 -2.26 0.94 -9.42
CA ILE A 75 -2.89 1.03 -8.10
C ILE A 75 -3.98 -0.04 -8.06
N LEU A 76 -3.82 -1.03 -7.18
CA LEU A 76 -4.76 -2.13 -7.02
C LEU A 76 -5.60 -1.88 -5.76
N LEU A 77 -6.91 -1.88 -5.94
CA LEU A 77 -7.87 -1.75 -4.86
C LEU A 77 -8.25 -3.16 -4.36
N LEU A 78 -8.03 -3.43 -3.08
CA LEU A 78 -8.49 -4.65 -2.43
C LEU A 78 -9.77 -4.36 -1.63
N ASP A 79 -10.59 -5.38 -1.41
CA ASP A 79 -11.81 -5.26 -0.59
C ASP A 79 -11.41 -5.16 0.89
N SER A 80 -11.81 -4.08 1.56
CA SER A 80 -11.44 -3.87 2.96
C SER A 80 -12.14 -4.82 3.93
N ASN A 81 -13.26 -5.43 3.53
CA ASN A 81 -13.97 -6.42 4.34
C ASN A 81 -13.28 -7.79 4.32
N GLU A 82 -12.61 -8.14 3.21
CA GLU A 82 -11.80 -9.36 3.12
C GLU A 82 -10.50 -9.25 3.94
N LEU A 83 -10.07 -8.02 4.25
CA LEU A 83 -8.84 -7.71 4.98
C LEU A 83 -9.09 -7.30 6.44
N TYR A 84 -10.33 -7.36 6.92
CA TYR A 84 -10.64 -6.89 8.27
C TYR A 84 -10.03 -7.81 9.34
N SER A 85 -9.15 -7.24 10.17
CA SER A 85 -8.62 -7.86 11.38
C SER A 85 -8.89 -6.94 12.59
N PRO A 86 -9.04 -7.47 13.82
CA PRO A 86 -9.28 -6.65 15.02
C PRO A 86 -8.18 -5.63 15.34
N GLY A 87 -7.04 -5.69 14.64
CA GLY A 87 -5.99 -4.69 14.71
C GLY A 87 -5.25 -4.52 13.39
N ALA A 88 -4.74 -3.31 13.19
CA ALA A 88 -3.85 -2.97 12.09
C ALA A 88 -2.56 -2.39 12.64
N ILE A 89 -1.43 -2.82 12.08
CA ILE A 89 -0.13 -2.19 12.31
C ILE A 89 0.08 -1.08 11.29
N GLY A 90 0.53 0.07 11.76
CA GLY A 90 0.83 1.22 10.93
C GLY A 90 2.13 1.86 11.36
N SER A 91 2.92 2.31 10.39
CA SER A 91 4.13 3.10 10.60
C SER A 91 4.07 4.34 9.73
N GLU A 92 4.43 5.51 10.28
CA GLU A 92 4.48 6.76 9.49
C GLU A 92 5.56 6.69 8.40
N THR A 93 6.70 6.09 8.70
CA THR A 93 7.80 5.92 7.74
C THR A 93 7.68 4.64 6.92
N GLY A 94 6.73 3.76 7.28
CA GLY A 94 6.67 2.38 6.82
C GLY A 94 7.85 1.52 7.31
N TRP A 95 7.83 0.26 6.90
CA TRP A 95 8.96 -0.67 7.01
C TRP A 95 9.08 -1.52 5.73
N GLU A 96 10.20 -2.21 5.58
CA GLU A 96 10.49 -3.05 4.43
C GLU A 96 10.47 -4.51 4.84
N GLU A 97 9.78 -5.35 4.08
CA GLU A 97 9.85 -6.81 4.17
C GLU A 97 10.39 -7.38 2.86
N ASN A 98 11.10 -8.51 2.94
CA ASN A 98 11.72 -9.15 1.79
C ASN A 98 11.36 -10.64 1.77
N ASN A 99 11.14 -11.18 0.57
CA ASN A 99 10.84 -12.59 0.31
C ASN A 99 9.69 -13.14 1.16
N ILE A 100 8.57 -12.43 1.19
CA ILE A 100 7.37 -12.83 1.94
C ILE A 100 6.35 -13.52 1.02
N GLU A 101 5.44 -14.27 1.62
CA GLU A 101 4.19 -14.61 0.98
C GLU A 101 3.16 -13.53 1.32
N PHE A 102 2.61 -12.87 0.31
CA PHE A 102 1.65 -11.79 0.47
C PHE A 102 0.39 -12.13 -0.33
N TYR A 103 -0.71 -12.38 0.38
CA TYR A 103 -2.00 -12.83 -0.20
C TYR A 103 -1.86 -13.99 -1.21
N GLY A 104 -1.09 -15.03 -0.84
CA GLY A 104 -0.90 -16.23 -1.67
C GLY A 104 0.05 -16.06 -2.86
N ARG A 105 0.81 -14.96 -2.89
CA ARG A 105 1.84 -14.71 -3.91
C ARG A 105 3.20 -14.49 -3.27
N HIS A 106 4.24 -14.97 -3.92
CA HIS A 106 5.60 -14.62 -3.53
C HIS A 106 5.88 -13.14 -3.87
N VAL A 107 6.37 -12.41 -2.89
CA VAL A 107 6.75 -11.00 -3.01
C VAL A 107 8.22 -10.86 -2.60
N PRO A 108 9.13 -10.66 -3.57
CA PRO A 108 10.54 -10.47 -3.28
C PRO A 108 10.79 -9.26 -2.37
N LYS A 109 9.98 -8.20 -2.50
CA LYS A 109 10.14 -6.99 -1.71
C LYS A 109 8.84 -6.20 -1.58
N VAL A 110 8.57 -5.68 -0.39
CA VAL A 110 7.42 -4.79 -0.13
C VAL A 110 7.80 -3.69 0.85
N TYR A 111 7.25 -2.50 0.62
CA TYR A 111 7.18 -1.44 1.62
C TYR A 111 5.78 -1.41 2.22
N VAL A 112 5.68 -1.62 3.53
CA VAL A 112 4.42 -1.69 4.26
C VAL A 112 4.26 -0.42 5.07
N PHE A 113 3.12 0.25 4.92
CA PHE A 113 2.82 1.46 5.69
C PHE A 113 1.68 1.22 6.65
N LYS A 114 0.68 0.45 6.23
CA LYS A 114 -0.47 0.05 7.03
C LYS A 114 -0.91 -1.33 6.56
N ALA A 115 -1.17 -2.24 7.48
CA ALA A 115 -1.69 -3.56 7.17
C ALA A 115 -2.38 -4.22 8.38
N PRO A 116 -3.28 -5.18 8.14
CA PRO A 116 -3.78 -6.08 9.18
C PRO A 116 -2.64 -6.82 9.88
N ILE A 117 -2.76 -7.04 11.20
CA ILE A 117 -1.73 -7.73 11.99
C ILE A 117 -1.49 -9.16 11.51
N GLU A 118 -2.56 -9.85 11.10
CA GLU A 118 -2.53 -11.25 10.67
C GLU A 118 -1.72 -11.46 9.39
N ASP A 119 -1.70 -10.47 8.50
CA ASP A 119 -0.99 -10.53 7.22
C ASP A 119 0.53 -10.40 7.37
N PHE A 120 0.98 -9.83 8.49
CA PHE A 120 2.38 -9.60 8.79
C PHE A 120 2.69 -10.16 10.18
N GLN A 121 2.28 -11.41 10.44
CA GLN A 121 2.56 -12.13 11.68
C GLN A 121 3.96 -11.78 12.14
N ILE A 122 3.98 -10.92 13.17
CA ILE A 122 5.09 -10.07 13.48
C ILE A 122 6.30 -10.97 13.65
N ALA A 123 7.41 -10.61 13.01
CA ALA A 123 8.75 -11.04 13.37
C ALA A 123 9.13 -10.63 14.82
N ALA A 124 8.17 -10.63 15.76
CA ALA A 124 8.33 -10.53 17.19
C ALA A 124 8.51 -11.94 17.76
N SER A 125 9.50 -12.65 17.22
CA SER A 125 10.07 -13.88 17.78
C SER A 125 11.41 -14.17 17.11
N ARG A 126 12.38 -13.27 17.26
CA ARG A 126 13.81 -13.58 17.47
C ARG A 126 14.64 -12.33 17.70
#